data_AF-A0A926B675-F1
#
_entry.id   AF-A0A926B675-F1
#
_cell.length_a   1.000
_cell.length_b   1.000
_cell.length_c   1.000
_cell.angle_alpha   90.00
_cell.angle_beta   90.00
_cell.angle_gamma   90.00
#
_symmetry.space_group_name_H-M   'P 1'
#
loop_
_entity.id
_entity.type
_entity.pdbx_description
1 polymer ?
#
loop_
_entity_poly.entity_id
_entity_poly.type
_entity_poly.pdbx_seq_one_letter_code
_entity_poly.pdbx_strand_id
1 'polypeptide(L)'
;MSTPPAPPPTERGPFLLEPIGWVCSPYSRRFGTPQQAAAFDSDAEAMLQLDPTRIPENALTDLLGIERIWVLSWLHRGGGWSPQVMPPRGDRTKRGLFATRAPDRPNPIGLSALKLIRIEGRCLHVRGIDLLDGTPILDVKPYVPYADAFPEAKAGWIDAVPRNAPQFARFQAAPSINAGQSSRADRGDRADPADPVDLVDPVDLAPPDTFDGSQGP
;
A
#
# COMPACT_ATOMS: atom_id res chain seq x y z
N MET A 1 12.26 2.89 51.04
CA MET A 1 10.99 3.37 50.44
C MET A 1 10.66 2.42 49.29
N SER A 2 9.63 1.58 49.43
CA SER A 2 9.25 0.62 48.39
C SER A 2 8.49 1.33 47.28
N THR A 3 8.91 1.11 46.03
CA THR A 3 8.21 1.56 44.83
C THR A 3 6.78 1.00 44.83
N PRO A 4 5.74 1.82 44.60
CA PRO A 4 4.38 1.31 44.52
C PRO A 4 4.26 0.33 43.34
N PRO A 5 3.44 -0.73 43.47
CA PRO A 5 3.24 -1.69 42.40
C PRO A 5 2.64 -1.00 41.17
N ALA A 6 3.12 -1.35 39.99
CA ALA A 6 2.58 -0.85 38.73
C ALA A 6 1.08 -1.18 38.65
N PRO A 7 0.23 -0.25 38.17
CA PRO A 7 -1.18 -0.53 37.98
C PRO A 7 -1.34 -1.75 37.05
N PRO A 8 -2.35 -2.61 37.28
CA PRO A 8 -2.58 -3.75 36.41
C PRO A 8 -2.76 -3.27 34.96
N PRO A 9 -2.27 -4.01 33.96
CA PRO A 9 -2.47 -3.64 32.58
C PRO A 9 -3.97 -3.57 32.33
N THR A 10 -4.48 -2.38 32.01
CA THR A 10 -5.83 -2.19 31.49
C THR A 10 -5.98 -3.17 30.33
N GLU A 11 -6.98 -4.06 30.36
CA GLU A 11 -7.23 -5.00 29.27
C GLU A 11 -7.30 -4.23 27.96
N ARG A 12 -6.25 -4.36 27.14
CA ARG A 12 -6.22 -3.78 25.81
C ARG A 12 -6.96 -4.78 24.92
N GLY A 13 -8.26 -4.58 24.77
CA GLY A 13 -9.09 -5.33 23.85
C GLY A 13 -8.70 -5.10 22.38
N PRO A 14 -9.26 -5.89 21.46
CA PRO A 14 -9.01 -5.71 20.03
C PRO A 14 -9.50 -4.33 19.57
N PHE A 15 -8.69 -3.67 18.73
CA PHE A 15 -9.06 -2.42 18.06
C PHE A 15 -9.14 -2.67 16.55
N LEU A 16 -10.32 -2.44 15.97
CA LEU A 16 -10.58 -2.62 14.54
C LEU A 16 -10.48 -1.27 13.82
N LEU A 17 -9.85 -1.29 12.65
CA LEU A 17 -9.84 -0.18 11.71
C LEU A 17 -10.62 -0.55 10.46
N GLU A 18 -11.52 0.33 10.05
CA GLU A 18 -12.32 0.18 8.86
C GLU A 18 -12.04 1.34 7.90
N PRO A 19 -11.67 1.07 6.63
CA PRO A 19 -11.41 2.12 5.65
C PRO A 19 -12.61 3.02 5.39
N ILE A 20 -12.41 4.33 5.35
CA ILE A 20 -13.43 5.33 5.00
C ILE A 20 -13.49 5.62 3.50
N GLY A 21 -12.63 4.99 2.72
CA GLY A 21 -12.46 5.25 1.30
C GLY A 21 -11.20 4.61 0.74
N TRP A 22 -10.95 4.87 -0.55
CA TRP A 22 -9.79 4.35 -1.28
C TRP A 22 -9.14 5.44 -2.14
N VAL A 23 -7.83 5.33 -2.29
CA VAL A 23 -7.04 6.18 -3.19
C VAL A 23 -7.23 5.69 -4.62
N CYS A 24 -7.58 6.60 -5.53
CA CYS A 24 -7.50 6.43 -6.97
C CYS A 24 -6.32 7.26 -7.49
N SER A 25 -5.25 6.61 -7.96
CA SER A 25 -4.02 7.31 -8.38
C SER A 25 -3.39 6.67 -9.63
N PRO A 26 -2.57 7.40 -10.40
CA PRO A 26 -1.86 6.81 -11.53
C PRO A 26 -0.75 5.82 -11.11
N TYR A 27 -0.45 5.70 -9.81
CA TYR A 27 0.64 4.87 -9.31
C TYR A 27 0.17 3.45 -8.99
N SER A 28 0.31 2.53 -9.95
CA SER A 28 -0.07 1.12 -9.79
C SER A 28 1.03 0.24 -9.16
N ARG A 29 2.30 0.69 -9.15
CA ARG A 29 3.47 -0.05 -8.64
C ARG A 29 4.33 0.84 -7.74
N ARG A 30 5.00 0.22 -6.74
CA ARG A 30 5.91 0.89 -5.79
C ARG A 30 7.09 1.61 -6.47
N PHE A 31 7.51 1.16 -7.66
CA PHE A 31 8.55 1.81 -8.44
C PHE A 31 7.91 2.93 -9.28
N GLY A 32 8.24 4.19 -8.98
CA GLY A 32 7.64 5.37 -9.61
C GLY A 32 6.71 6.19 -8.71
N THR A 33 6.31 5.66 -7.54
CA THR A 33 5.58 6.45 -6.54
C THR A 33 6.52 7.42 -5.82
N PRO A 34 6.14 8.70 -5.62
CA PRO A 34 6.89 9.61 -4.77
C PRO A 34 7.13 9.01 -3.39
N GLN A 35 8.34 9.18 -2.86
CA GLN A 35 8.71 8.56 -1.58
C GLN A 35 8.13 9.32 -0.38
N GLN A 36 7.77 10.59 -0.59
CA GLN A 36 7.09 11.45 0.37
C GLN A 36 6.27 12.48 -0.41
N ALA A 37 5.05 12.73 0.03
CA ALA A 37 4.13 13.69 -0.57
C ALA A 37 4.74 15.09 -0.79
N ALA A 38 5.57 15.55 0.14
CA ALA A 38 6.22 16.87 0.06
C ALA A 38 7.54 16.89 -0.73
N ALA A 39 8.06 15.72 -1.15
CA ALA A 39 9.39 15.63 -1.77
C ALA A 39 9.37 15.69 -3.30
N PHE A 40 8.18 15.70 -3.91
CA PHE A 40 8.03 15.74 -5.36
C PHE A 40 6.89 16.70 -5.72
N ASP A 41 7.20 17.75 -6.47
CA ASP A 41 6.20 18.63 -7.08
C ASP A 41 5.60 17.86 -8.27
N SER A 42 4.80 16.86 -7.95
CA SER A 42 4.08 16.07 -8.94
C SER A 42 2.79 16.80 -9.27
N ASP A 43 2.66 17.25 -10.51
CA ASP A 43 1.37 17.71 -11.07
C ASP A 43 0.36 16.58 -11.24
N ALA A 44 0.72 15.33 -10.91
CA ALA A 44 -0.19 14.21 -10.94
C ALA A 44 -1.35 14.44 -9.94
N GLU A 45 -2.53 14.65 -10.48
CA GLU A 45 -3.77 14.64 -9.72
C GLU A 45 -4.14 13.19 -9.37
N ALA A 46 -4.62 13.02 -8.14
CA ALA A 46 -5.23 11.80 -7.67
C ALA A 46 -6.53 12.15 -6.95
N MET A 47 -7.33 11.12 -6.68
CA MET A 47 -8.63 11.26 -6.06
C MET A 47 -8.69 10.38 -4.82
N LEU A 48 -9.19 10.94 -3.73
CA LEU A 48 -9.58 10.18 -2.55
C LEU A 48 -11.08 9.95 -2.65
N GLN A 49 -11.49 8.70 -2.92
CA GLN A 49 -12.89 8.34 -3.05
C GLN A 49 -13.40 7.83 -1.70
N LEU A 50 -14.23 8.61 -1.03
CA LEU A 50 -14.82 8.21 0.26
C LEU A 50 -16.03 7.32 0.07
N ASP A 51 -16.18 6.34 0.97
CA ASP A 51 -17.24 5.34 0.95
C ASP A 51 -18.60 5.98 1.26
N PRO A 52 -19.57 6.00 0.33
CA PRO A 52 -20.89 6.57 0.56
C PRO A 52 -21.69 5.87 1.66
N THR A 53 -21.41 4.60 1.94
CA THR A 53 -22.14 3.84 2.98
C THR A 53 -21.68 4.21 4.38
N ARG A 54 -20.50 4.82 4.52
CA ARG A 54 -19.88 5.17 5.80
C ARG A 54 -19.80 6.67 6.03
N ILE A 55 -19.53 7.44 4.97
CA ILE A 55 -19.25 8.87 5.04
C ILE A 55 -20.37 9.65 4.35
N PRO A 56 -21.23 10.37 5.08
CA PRO A 56 -22.21 11.26 4.46
C PRO A 56 -21.54 12.52 3.90
N GLU A 57 -22.09 13.10 2.84
CA GLU A 57 -21.48 14.25 2.14
C GLU A 57 -21.29 15.49 3.03
N ASN A 58 -22.18 15.71 4.00
CA ASN A 58 -22.08 16.83 4.93
C ASN A 58 -20.87 16.72 5.87
N ALA A 59 -20.21 15.57 5.99
CA ALA A 59 -18.95 15.43 6.71
C ALA A 59 -17.79 16.20 6.05
N LEU A 60 -17.96 16.61 4.79
CA LEU A 60 -16.99 17.40 4.02
C LEU A 60 -17.27 18.91 4.01
N THR A 61 -18.31 19.34 4.74
CA THR A 61 -18.63 20.76 4.91
C THR A 61 -17.42 21.52 5.46
N ASP A 62 -17.22 22.75 4.99
CA ASP A 62 -16.12 23.65 5.37
C ASP A 62 -14.69 23.18 5.02
N LEU A 63 -14.53 22.06 4.29
CA LEU A 63 -13.24 21.74 3.67
C LEU A 63 -12.88 22.69 2.52
N LEU A 64 -13.87 23.39 1.95
CA LEU A 64 -13.62 24.42 0.94
C LEU A 64 -12.83 25.59 1.56
N GLY A 65 -11.66 25.89 0.99
CA GLY A 65 -10.74 26.91 1.50
C GLY A 65 -9.56 26.35 2.30
N ILE A 66 -9.60 25.06 2.67
CA ILE A 66 -8.44 24.36 3.22
C ILE A 66 -7.52 23.93 2.06
N GLU A 67 -6.31 24.50 1.99
CA GLU A 67 -5.36 24.20 0.89
C GLU A 67 -4.71 22.81 1.03
N ARG A 68 -4.52 22.33 2.27
CA ARG A 68 -3.83 21.07 2.55
C ARG A 68 -4.60 20.23 3.56
N ILE A 69 -4.53 18.92 3.36
CA ILE A 69 -5.13 17.93 4.26
C ILE A 69 -4.09 16.88 4.65
N TRP A 70 -4.19 16.41 5.89
CA TRP A 70 -3.59 15.15 6.30
C TRP A 70 -4.46 14.00 5.86
N VAL A 71 -3.82 12.97 5.29
CA VAL A 71 -4.46 11.69 4.98
C VAL A 71 -3.74 10.60 5.74
N LEU A 72 -4.50 9.86 6.54
CA LEU A 72 -4.05 8.60 7.14
C LEU A 72 -4.48 7.45 6.24
N SER A 73 -3.56 6.55 5.93
CA SER A 73 -3.81 5.45 5.00
C SER A 73 -3.25 4.13 5.52
N TRP A 74 -3.73 3.01 4.98
CA TRP A 74 -3.20 1.68 5.30
C TRP A 74 -2.33 1.15 4.15
N LEU A 75 -1.03 0.99 4.38
CA LEU A 75 -0.05 0.57 3.37
C LEU A 75 -0.12 -0.95 3.14
N HIS A 76 -1.23 -1.38 2.55
CA HIS A 76 -1.69 -2.77 2.40
C HIS A 76 -0.78 -3.71 1.61
N ARG A 77 0.16 -3.19 0.79
CA ARG A 77 1.05 -4.03 -0.06
C ARG A 77 2.38 -4.41 0.60
N GLY A 78 2.45 -4.38 1.93
CA GLY A 78 3.66 -4.66 2.72
C GLY A 78 3.98 -6.16 2.82
N GLY A 79 5.24 -6.49 3.12
CA GLY A 79 5.75 -7.87 3.24
C GLY A 79 6.02 -8.34 4.67
N GLY A 80 5.50 -7.62 5.68
CA GLY A 80 5.88 -7.79 7.10
C GLY A 80 6.96 -6.79 7.53
N TRP A 81 7.19 -6.63 8.84
CA TRP A 81 8.04 -5.59 9.42
C TRP A 81 9.30 -6.15 10.10
N SER A 82 10.32 -5.30 10.29
CA SER A 82 11.56 -5.61 11.03
C SER A 82 11.92 -4.48 11.99
N PRO A 83 12.52 -4.75 13.17
CA PRO A 83 12.93 -3.70 14.12
C PRO A 83 13.94 -2.69 13.58
N GLN A 84 14.73 -3.11 12.59
CA GLN A 84 15.67 -2.25 11.88
C GLN A 84 15.47 -2.40 10.38
N VAL A 85 15.56 -1.29 9.67
CA VAL A 85 15.39 -1.23 8.22
C VAL A 85 16.58 -0.53 7.60
N MET A 86 16.82 -0.81 6.32
CA MET A 86 17.78 -0.08 5.52
C MET A 86 17.03 1.04 4.76
N PRO A 87 17.23 2.32 5.11
CA PRO A 87 16.64 3.40 4.34
C PRO A 87 17.13 3.34 2.88
N PRO A 88 16.28 3.71 1.91
CA PRO A 88 16.63 3.64 0.49
C PRO A 88 17.65 4.70 0.08
N ARG A 89 17.90 5.72 0.90
CA ARG A 89 18.90 6.80 0.66
C ARG A 89 19.88 6.87 1.82
N GLY A 90 21.08 7.37 1.55
CA GLY A 90 22.12 7.63 2.57
C GLY A 90 23.21 6.56 2.62
N ASP A 91 23.82 6.39 3.78
CA ASP A 91 25.10 5.68 4.00
C ASP A 91 24.99 4.14 4.13
N ARG A 92 23.98 3.50 3.51
CA ARG A 92 23.70 2.05 3.65
C ARG A 92 23.79 1.53 5.09
N THR A 93 23.41 2.36 6.07
CA THR A 93 23.39 1.99 7.48
C THR A 93 21.97 1.64 7.92
N LYS A 94 21.80 0.50 8.59
CA LYS A 94 20.51 0.13 9.18
C LYS A 94 20.11 1.14 10.25
N ARG A 95 18.86 1.58 10.22
CA ARG A 95 18.27 2.48 11.21
C ARG A 95 17.12 1.76 11.91
N GLY A 96 16.89 2.07 13.19
CA GLY A 96 15.72 1.56 13.91
C GLY A 96 14.43 1.98 13.19
N LEU A 97 13.45 1.08 13.10
CA LEU A 97 12.23 1.28 12.30
C LEU A 97 11.53 2.61 12.62
N PHE A 98 11.38 2.92 13.91
CA PHE A 98 10.71 4.14 14.37
C PHE A 98 11.52 5.42 14.15
N ALA A 99 12.81 5.32 13.84
CA ALA A 99 13.64 6.44 13.38
C ALA A 99 13.55 6.66 11.86
N THR A 100 12.61 5.97 11.18
CA THR A 100 12.38 6.05 9.73
C THR A 100 10.89 6.16 9.40
N ARG A 101 10.60 6.49 8.14
CA ARG A 101 9.26 6.42 7.53
C ARG A 101 9.10 5.21 6.59
N ALA A 102 9.77 4.09 6.90
CA ALA A 102 9.58 2.86 6.12
C ALA A 102 8.10 2.41 6.18
N PRO A 103 7.54 1.89 5.07
CA PRO A 103 6.13 1.51 4.98
C PRO A 103 5.81 0.23 5.77
N ASP A 104 6.80 -0.65 5.88
CA ASP A 104 6.67 -1.98 6.48
C ASP A 104 6.84 -1.87 8.02
N ARG A 105 5.71 -1.74 8.72
CA ARG A 105 5.62 -1.44 10.17
C ARG A 105 4.63 -2.38 10.88
N PRO A 106 4.67 -2.50 12.23
CA PRO A 106 3.67 -3.26 12.98
C PRO A 106 2.24 -2.86 12.63
N ASN A 107 2.00 -1.55 12.55
CA ASN A 107 0.80 -0.97 11.96
C ASN A 107 1.25 -0.13 10.76
N PRO A 108 1.03 -0.59 9.51
CA PRO A 108 1.52 0.07 8.29
C PRO A 108 0.67 1.31 7.95
N ILE A 109 0.66 2.30 8.84
CA ILE A 109 -0.09 3.54 8.65
C ILE A 109 0.77 4.54 7.88
N GLY A 110 0.25 4.99 6.73
CA GLY A 110 0.77 6.11 5.97
C GLY A 110 0.27 7.44 6.52
N LEU A 111 1.08 8.49 6.35
CA LEU A 111 0.75 9.85 6.75
C LEU A 111 1.24 10.78 5.65
N SER A 112 0.31 11.40 4.93
CA SER A 112 0.57 12.23 3.76
C SER A 112 -0.08 13.59 3.91
N ALA A 113 0.69 14.67 3.71
CA ALA A 113 0.16 16.04 3.60
C ALA A 113 -0.06 16.33 2.12
N LEU A 114 -1.33 16.34 1.70
CA LEU A 114 -1.72 16.50 0.30
C LEU A 114 -2.32 17.87 0.06
N LYS A 115 -2.11 18.42 -1.14
CA LYS A 115 -2.76 19.66 -1.55
C LYS A 115 -4.17 19.33 -2.03
N LEU A 116 -5.19 19.91 -1.41
CA LEU A 116 -6.59 19.78 -1.82
C LEU A 116 -6.86 20.76 -2.97
N ILE A 117 -7.34 20.22 -4.10
CA ILE A 117 -7.59 21.00 -5.32
C ILE A 117 -9.06 21.36 -5.44
N ARG A 118 -9.93 20.36 -5.27
CA ARG A 118 -11.39 20.52 -5.35
C ARG A 118 -12.09 19.33 -4.70
N ILE A 119 -13.38 19.51 -4.43
CA ILE A 119 -14.27 18.50 -3.85
C ILE A 119 -15.45 18.31 -4.80
N GLU A 120 -15.74 17.06 -5.18
CA GLU A 120 -16.85 16.69 -6.06
C GLU A 120 -17.63 15.55 -5.39
N GLY A 121 -18.74 15.85 -4.72
CA GLY A 121 -19.45 14.89 -3.88
C GLY A 121 -18.55 14.35 -2.77
N ARG A 122 -18.29 13.04 -2.78
CA ARG A 122 -17.39 12.32 -1.84
C ARG A 122 -15.97 12.12 -2.36
N CYS A 123 -15.61 12.82 -3.43
CA CYS A 123 -14.30 12.72 -4.06
C CYS A 123 -13.47 13.96 -3.74
N LEU A 124 -12.34 13.77 -3.06
CA LEU A 124 -11.37 14.83 -2.80
C LEU A 124 -10.26 14.72 -3.85
N HIS A 125 -10.16 15.70 -4.74
CA HIS A 125 -9.11 15.76 -5.75
C HIS A 125 -7.87 16.43 -5.15
N VAL A 126 -6.74 15.76 -5.25
CA VAL A 126 -5.51 16.11 -4.53
C VAL A 126 -4.27 16.06 -5.41
N ARG A 127 -3.22 16.79 -5.01
CA ARG A 127 -1.86 16.69 -5.56
C ARG A 127 -0.83 16.36 -4.50
N GLY A 128 0.32 15.87 -4.95
CA GLY A 128 1.41 15.40 -4.09
C GLY A 128 1.15 14.00 -3.51
N ILE A 129 0.36 13.16 -4.18
CA ILE A 129 0.06 11.80 -3.69
C ILE A 129 1.33 10.93 -3.69
N ASP A 130 1.58 10.24 -2.58
CA ASP A 130 2.66 9.26 -2.40
C ASP A 130 2.11 7.85 -2.10
N LEU A 131 0.83 7.64 -2.40
CA LEU A 131 0.09 6.40 -2.16
C LEU A 131 -0.18 5.69 -3.47
N LEU A 132 -0.29 4.35 -3.40
CA LEU A 132 -0.63 3.52 -4.55
C LEU A 132 -2.14 3.56 -4.81
N ASP A 133 -2.51 3.27 -6.05
CA ASP A 133 -3.89 2.98 -6.40
C ASP A 133 -4.47 1.83 -5.56
N GLY A 134 -5.70 2.01 -5.09
CA GLY A 134 -6.40 1.10 -4.19
C GLY A 134 -5.93 1.16 -2.74
N THR A 135 -5.07 2.11 -2.35
CA THR A 135 -4.66 2.26 -0.95
C THR A 135 -5.86 2.65 -0.08
N PRO A 136 -6.20 1.87 0.98
CA PRO A 136 -7.28 2.22 1.89
C PRO A 136 -6.98 3.51 2.66
N ILE A 137 -7.99 4.36 2.78
CA ILE A 137 -7.95 5.61 3.56
C ILE A 137 -8.57 5.31 4.92
N LEU A 138 -7.88 5.71 5.98
CA LEU A 138 -8.34 5.57 7.36
C LEU A 138 -8.97 6.86 7.88
N ASP A 139 -8.42 8.01 7.49
CA ASP A 139 -8.86 9.30 8.01
C ASP A 139 -8.40 10.47 7.13
N VAL A 140 -9.11 11.60 7.21
CA VAL A 140 -8.77 12.88 6.57
C VAL A 140 -8.91 14.00 7.61
N LYS A 141 -7.88 14.83 7.75
CA LYS A 141 -7.89 15.98 8.67
C LYS A 141 -7.40 17.24 7.97
N PRO A 142 -7.87 18.44 8.36
CA PRO A 142 -7.28 19.67 7.87
C PRO A 142 -5.80 19.75 8.29
N TYR A 143 -4.94 20.19 7.39
CA TYR A 143 -3.59 20.62 7.75
C TYR A 143 -3.68 22.06 8.28
N VAL A 144 -3.22 22.28 9.50
CA VAL A 144 -3.32 23.56 10.18
C VAL A 144 -1.91 24.13 10.36
N PRO A 145 -1.46 25.11 9.54
CA PRO A 145 -0.06 25.51 9.50
C PRO A 145 0.54 25.94 10.84
N TYR A 146 -0.21 26.67 11.67
CA TYR A 146 0.30 27.10 12.99
C TYR A 146 0.56 25.94 13.95
N ALA A 147 -0.09 24.78 13.74
CA ALA A 147 0.00 23.61 14.60
C ALA A 147 0.87 22.49 13.99
N ASP A 148 0.94 22.41 12.67
CA ASP A 148 1.57 21.29 11.95
C ASP A 148 2.90 21.66 11.28
N ALA A 149 3.16 22.95 11.04
CA ALA A 149 4.41 23.40 10.42
C ALA A 149 5.44 23.77 11.49
N PHE A 150 6.53 23.02 11.53
CA PHE A 150 7.71 23.31 12.35
C PHE A 150 8.96 23.42 11.46
N PRO A 151 9.13 24.51 10.69
CA PRO A 151 10.22 24.63 9.70
C PRO A 151 11.62 24.49 10.28
N GLU A 152 11.79 24.89 11.54
CA GLU A 152 13.08 24.88 12.27
C GLU A 152 13.35 23.58 13.02
N ALA A 153 12.49 22.57 12.88
CA ALA A 153 12.66 21.29 13.55
C ALA A 153 13.85 20.50 12.99
N LYS A 154 14.61 19.84 13.87
CA LYS A 154 15.73 18.97 13.50
C LYS A 154 15.24 17.54 13.25
N ALA A 155 15.70 16.90 12.18
CA ALA A 155 15.38 15.51 11.80
C ALA A 155 16.54 14.52 12.04
N GLY A 156 17.66 14.98 12.62
CA GLY A 156 18.74 14.12 13.08
C GLY A 156 19.52 13.50 11.92
N TRP A 157 19.63 12.16 11.86
CA TRP A 157 20.38 11.49 10.78
C TRP A 157 19.82 11.78 9.39
N ILE A 158 18.53 12.14 9.30
CA ILE A 158 17.87 12.49 8.04
C ILE A 158 18.46 13.80 7.48
N ASP A 159 18.77 14.78 8.33
CA ASP A 159 19.37 16.06 7.92
C ASP A 159 20.78 15.87 7.35
N ALA A 160 21.47 14.81 7.77
CA ALA A 160 22.80 14.46 7.26
C ALA A 160 22.76 13.75 5.89
N VAL A 161 21.57 13.32 5.42
CA VAL A 161 21.42 12.70 4.10
C VAL A 161 21.08 13.79 3.07
N PRO A 162 21.92 14.01 2.04
CA PRO A 162 21.62 14.97 0.99
C PRO A 162 20.27 14.68 0.33
N ARG A 163 19.46 15.71 0.08
CA ARG A 163 18.11 15.55 -0.51
C ARG A 163 18.13 14.84 -1.86
N ASN A 164 19.19 15.06 -2.63
CA ASN A 164 19.47 14.47 -3.94
C ASN A 164 20.28 13.16 -3.88
N ALA A 165 20.49 12.57 -2.70
CA ALA A 165 21.22 11.32 -2.57
C ALA A 165 20.53 10.20 -3.40
N PRO A 166 21.29 9.42 -4.19
CA PRO A 166 20.73 8.39 -5.03
C PRO A 166 20.05 7.30 -4.19
N GLN A 167 19.00 6.72 -4.75
CA GLN A 167 18.29 5.61 -4.12
C GLN A 167 19.01 4.29 -4.43
N PHE A 168 19.20 3.46 -3.42
CA PHE A 168 19.56 2.07 -3.65
C PHE A 168 18.39 1.35 -4.29
N ALA A 169 18.63 0.63 -5.38
CA ALA A 169 17.67 -0.36 -5.86
C ALA A 169 17.41 -1.34 -4.71
N ARG A 170 16.14 -1.52 -4.32
CA ARG A 170 15.76 -2.63 -3.44
C ARG A 170 16.21 -3.90 -4.16
N PHE A 171 17.18 -4.63 -3.60
CA PHE A 171 17.47 -5.98 -4.03
C PHE A 171 16.14 -6.75 -4.04
N GLN A 172 15.69 -7.15 -5.22
CA GLN A 172 14.67 -8.18 -5.30
C GLN A 172 15.27 -9.42 -4.61
N ALA A 173 14.50 -10.08 -3.76
CA ALA A 173 14.89 -11.39 -3.28
C ALA A 173 15.25 -12.22 -4.52
N ALA A 174 16.49 -12.73 -4.57
CA ALA A 174 16.92 -13.57 -5.67
C ALA A 174 15.91 -14.72 -5.80
N PRO A 175 15.49 -15.10 -7.02
CA PRO A 175 14.71 -16.32 -7.18
C PRO A 175 15.55 -17.44 -6.57
N SER A 176 14.93 -18.25 -5.71
CA SER A 176 15.54 -19.41 -5.07
C SER A 176 16.26 -20.22 -6.14
N ILE A 177 17.58 -20.13 -6.14
CA ILE A 177 18.43 -21.01 -6.93
C ILE A 177 18.20 -22.42 -6.38
N ASN A 178 17.51 -23.26 -7.13
CA ASN A 178 17.46 -24.69 -6.86
C ASN A 178 18.91 -25.20 -6.82
N ALA A 179 19.36 -25.57 -5.63
CA ALA A 179 20.61 -26.27 -5.45
C ALA A 179 20.53 -27.58 -6.25
N GLY A 180 21.46 -27.75 -7.18
CA GLY A 180 21.49 -28.84 -8.13
C GLY A 180 21.66 -30.22 -7.51
N GLN A 181 21.07 -31.18 -8.21
CA GLN A 181 21.67 -32.44 -8.68
C GLN A 181 22.63 -33.20 -7.73
N SER A 182 22.27 -34.45 -7.41
CA SER A 182 23.25 -35.54 -7.32
C SER A 182 22.95 -36.59 -8.39
N SER A 183 23.87 -36.71 -9.34
CA SER A 183 23.98 -37.79 -10.33
C SER A 183 24.41 -39.12 -9.71
N ARG A 184 23.90 -40.26 -10.20
CA ARG A 184 24.66 -41.27 -10.97
C ARG A 184 23.86 -42.57 -11.16
N ALA A 185 24.04 -43.14 -12.35
CA ALA A 185 23.46 -44.36 -12.90
C ALA A 185 23.90 -45.64 -12.19
N ASP A 186 23.08 -46.70 -12.26
CA ASP A 186 23.46 -47.98 -12.88
C ASP A 186 22.31 -49.01 -13.05
N ARG A 187 22.29 -49.70 -14.21
CA ARG A 187 21.78 -51.08 -14.54
C ARG A 187 20.40 -51.55 -14.01
N GLY A 188 19.46 -52.12 -14.77
CA GLY A 188 19.39 -52.62 -16.15
C GLY A 188 18.13 -53.51 -16.34
N ASP A 189 17.83 -53.80 -17.61
CA ASP A 189 16.95 -54.86 -18.18
C ASP A 189 15.41 -54.69 -18.28
N ARG A 190 14.98 -54.51 -19.56
CA ARG A 190 13.88 -55.12 -20.37
C ARG A 190 12.44 -55.12 -19.81
N ALA A 191 11.38 -54.83 -20.58
CA ALA A 191 11.12 -55.05 -22.00
C ALA A 191 10.04 -54.09 -22.55
N ASP A 192 10.18 -53.72 -23.82
CA ASP A 192 9.15 -53.20 -24.74
C ASP A 192 8.45 -54.40 -25.44
N PRO A 193 7.43 -54.29 -26.31
CA PRO A 193 6.75 -53.09 -26.83
C PRO A 193 5.21 -53.21 -26.96
N ALA A 194 4.53 -52.11 -27.28
CA ALA A 194 3.58 -51.99 -28.41
C ALA A 194 2.72 -50.71 -28.30
N ASP A 195 3.00 -49.74 -29.18
CA ASP A 195 2.02 -48.79 -29.70
C ASP A 195 1.29 -49.46 -30.88
N PRO A 196 0.03 -49.09 -31.22
CA PRO A 196 -0.15 -47.98 -32.15
C PRO A 196 -1.47 -47.17 -32.02
N VAL A 197 -1.38 -45.87 -32.40
CA VAL A 197 -2.27 -45.07 -33.29
C VAL A 197 -3.80 -45.07 -33.04
N ASP A 198 -4.62 -44.04 -33.22
CA ASP A 198 -4.70 -42.92 -34.17
C ASP A 198 -5.81 -41.93 -33.71
N LEU A 199 -5.81 -40.73 -34.31
CA LEU A 199 -6.89 -39.76 -34.64
C LEU A 199 -8.29 -39.92 -33.97
N VAL A 200 -9.03 -38.88 -33.57
CA VAL A 200 -9.57 -37.75 -34.39
C VAL A 200 -10.13 -36.62 -33.47
N ASP A 201 -9.99 -35.35 -33.86
CA ASP A 201 -10.84 -34.19 -33.45
C ASP A 201 -11.99 -34.00 -34.48
N PRO A 202 -12.91 -33.01 -34.37
CA PRO A 202 -13.81 -32.61 -33.28
C PRO A 202 -15.29 -32.60 -33.75
N VAL A 203 -16.28 -32.59 -32.85
CA VAL A 203 -17.66 -32.20 -33.24
C VAL A 203 -18.36 -31.37 -32.17
N ASP A 204 -18.89 -30.26 -32.65
CA ASP A 204 -19.62 -29.15 -32.03
C ASP A 204 -21.06 -29.55 -31.66
N LEU A 205 -21.59 -29.10 -30.51
CA LEU A 205 -23.02 -29.08 -30.20
C LEU A 205 -23.34 -27.97 -29.18
N ALA A 206 -24.02 -26.93 -29.67
CA ALA A 206 -24.54 -25.77 -28.96
C ALA A 206 -25.75 -26.09 -28.03
N PRO A 207 -26.12 -25.19 -27.09
CA PRO A 207 -27.30 -25.30 -26.22
C PRO A 207 -28.54 -24.66 -26.90
N PRO A 208 -29.79 -24.89 -26.43
CA PRO A 208 -30.38 -23.96 -25.44
C PRO A 208 -31.45 -24.58 -24.51
N ASP A 209 -31.78 -23.88 -23.43
CA ASP A 209 -33.11 -24.00 -22.81
C ASP A 209 -33.69 -22.61 -22.52
N THR A 210 -34.90 -22.44 -23.04
CA THR A 210 -35.79 -21.27 -22.98
C THR A 210 -36.56 -21.22 -21.67
N PHE A 211 -36.81 -20.02 -21.15
CA PHE A 211 -37.91 -19.78 -20.22
C PHE A 211 -38.70 -18.54 -20.67
N ASP A 212 -39.97 -18.79 -21.00
CA ASP A 212 -41.04 -17.83 -21.30
C ASP A 212 -41.77 -17.46 -19.99
N GLY A 213 -42.40 -16.28 -19.94
CA GLY A 213 -43.49 -16.08 -19.00
C GLY A 213 -43.87 -14.65 -18.63
N SER A 214 -44.58 -13.97 -19.54
CA SER A 214 -45.74 -13.09 -19.28
C SER A 214 -45.55 -11.66 -18.71
N GLN A 215 -45.91 -10.69 -19.56
CA GLN A 215 -46.54 -9.41 -19.20
C GLN A 215 -48.05 -9.47 -19.46
N GLY A 216 -48.81 -8.71 -18.67
CA GLY A 216 -50.09 -8.09 -19.06
C GLY A 216 -51.20 -8.21 -17.98
N PRO A 217 -52.26 -7.37 -18.03
CA PRO A 217 -52.51 -6.21 -18.89
C PRO A 217 -52.24 -4.85 -18.24
#